data_AF-A0A433WQ38-F1
#
_entry.id   AF-A0A433WQ38-F1
#
_cell.length_a   1.000
_cell.length_b   1.000
_cell.length_c   1.000
_cell.angle_alpha   90.00
_cell.angle_beta   90.00
_cell.angle_gamma   90.00
#
_symmetry.space_group_name_H-M   'P 1'
#
loop_
_entity.id
_entity.type
_entity.pdbx_description
1 polymer ?
#
loop_
_entity_poly.entity_id
_entity_poly.type
_entity_poly.pdbx_seq_one_letter_code
_entity_poly.pdbx_strand_id
1 'polypeptide(L)'
;MSTQASLTVYLQALGGKFLGQNAYYPDNIGVILEYSGGTVNLPYHVTDATNDGILSPAFVNNSSSVFPVITPIMEGYGLNFLAPDTSTIYGVSLFTLPARQENARVTVNIPGPAGYQQIQWPIVLSPAELIYYATIIVPGLLVGGPEFNLETGMVSIYVKMMCGCQITVGPDSYWLPNDFAVYINVDYGDSTKYIILQFDTDRNNSTFTGYVPDIDQALSVNFNALQASTGNTGVYTLFLRQ
;
A
#
# COMPACT_ATOMS: atom_id res chain seq x y z
N MET A 1 -38.39 13.13 -4.94
CA MET A 1 -37.18 13.95 -5.17
C MET A 1 -35.98 13.04 -4.96
N SER A 2 -34.98 13.10 -5.83
CA SER A 2 -33.72 12.37 -5.64
C SER A 2 -32.83 13.18 -4.68
N THR A 3 -32.41 12.58 -3.58
CA THR A 3 -31.48 13.19 -2.63
C THR A 3 -30.05 12.92 -3.07
N GLN A 4 -29.18 13.93 -3.10
CA GLN A 4 -27.75 13.75 -3.36
C GLN A 4 -26.99 13.55 -2.06
N ALA A 5 -25.98 12.69 -2.08
CA ALA A 5 -25.00 12.52 -1.01
C ALA A 5 -23.58 12.62 -1.56
N SER A 6 -22.62 12.87 -0.68
CA SER A 6 -21.19 12.82 -0.96
C SER A 6 -20.54 11.63 -0.29
N LEU A 7 -19.65 10.93 -1.01
CA LEU A 7 -18.78 9.91 -0.44
C LEU A 7 -17.32 10.35 -0.61
N THR A 8 -16.59 10.38 0.51
CA THR A 8 -15.15 10.63 0.58
C THR A 8 -14.43 9.36 1.01
N VAL A 9 -13.41 8.95 0.24
CA VAL A 9 -12.64 7.72 0.49
C VAL A 9 -11.15 8.08 0.63
N TYR A 10 -10.59 7.79 1.80
CA TYR A 10 -9.17 7.84 2.09
C TYR A 10 -8.56 6.46 1.95
N LEU A 11 -7.34 6.37 1.41
CA LEU A 11 -6.61 5.11 1.26
C LEU A 11 -5.39 5.14 2.15
N GLN A 12 -5.25 4.18 3.05
CA GLN A 12 -4.11 4.10 3.95
C GLN A 12 -3.30 2.85 3.65
N ALA A 13 -2.01 3.01 3.35
CA ALA A 13 -1.10 1.89 3.23
C ALA A 13 -1.05 1.14 4.56
N LEU A 14 -1.20 -0.18 4.56
CA LEU A 14 -1.07 -1.00 5.76
C LEU A 14 0.28 -0.74 6.42
N GLY A 15 0.26 -0.34 7.69
CA GLY A 15 1.48 0.00 8.40
C GLY A 15 2.19 1.25 7.88
N GLY A 16 1.54 2.06 7.04
CA GLY A 16 2.12 3.23 6.40
C GLY A 16 1.23 4.46 6.48
N LYS A 17 1.61 5.46 5.66
CA LYS A 17 0.90 6.73 5.50
C LYS A 17 -0.32 6.60 4.60
N PHE A 18 -1.16 7.65 4.54
CA PHE A 18 -2.18 7.73 3.50
C PHE A 18 -1.50 7.73 2.12
N LEU A 19 -2.15 7.13 1.13
CA LEU A 19 -1.67 7.20 -0.25
C LEU A 19 -1.86 8.63 -0.75
N GLY A 20 -0.76 9.32 -0.99
CA GLY A 20 -0.76 10.66 -1.55
C GLY A 20 0.02 10.75 -2.85
N GLN A 21 0.60 11.93 -3.13
CA GLN A 21 1.34 12.20 -4.36
C GLN A 21 2.58 11.32 -4.53
N ASN A 22 3.14 10.83 -3.42
CA ASN A 22 4.30 9.96 -3.44
C ASN A 22 3.93 8.48 -3.57
N ALA A 23 2.62 8.16 -3.56
CA ALA A 23 2.17 6.79 -3.68
C ALA A 23 2.59 6.18 -5.02
N TYR A 24 2.64 4.86 -5.08
CA TYR A 24 3.00 4.17 -6.31
C TYR A 24 1.90 4.31 -7.37
N TYR A 25 2.25 4.87 -8.55
CA TYR A 25 1.33 5.16 -9.66
C TYR A 25 0.01 5.79 -9.19
N PRO A 26 0.07 6.97 -8.55
CA PRO A 26 -1.08 7.53 -7.86
C PRO A 26 -2.20 7.90 -8.85
N ASP A 27 -1.84 8.29 -10.08
CA ASP A 27 -2.79 8.58 -11.18
C ASP A 27 -3.59 7.36 -11.66
N ASN A 28 -3.12 6.15 -11.33
CA ASN A 28 -3.75 4.90 -11.73
C ASN A 28 -4.61 4.29 -10.61
N ILE A 29 -4.71 4.95 -9.46
CA ILE A 29 -5.57 4.51 -8.36
C ILE A 29 -7.04 4.73 -8.75
N GLY A 30 -7.81 3.64 -8.79
CA GLY A 30 -9.24 3.69 -9.07
C GLY A 30 -10.07 3.53 -7.80
N VAL A 31 -11.05 4.41 -7.58
CA VAL A 31 -12.05 4.23 -6.51
C VAL A 31 -13.44 4.30 -7.12
N ILE A 32 -14.27 3.31 -6.82
CA ILE A 32 -15.57 3.11 -7.44
C ILE A 32 -16.60 2.78 -6.36
N LEU A 33 -17.77 3.43 -6.38
CA LEU A 33 -18.94 3.03 -5.61
C LEU A 33 -19.91 2.25 -6.50
N GLU A 34 -20.29 1.06 -6.07
CA GLU A 34 -21.30 0.20 -6.71
C GLU A 34 -22.51 0.05 -5.78
N TYR A 35 -23.69 0.40 -6.28
CA TYR A 35 -24.96 0.35 -5.53
C TYR A 35 -26.16 0.19 -6.47
N SER A 36 -27.40 0.20 -5.95
CA SER A 36 -28.59 -0.03 -6.78
C SER A 36 -28.81 1.02 -7.87
N GLY A 37 -28.30 2.24 -7.68
CA GLY A 37 -28.35 3.32 -8.66
C GLY A 37 -27.30 3.24 -9.76
N GLY A 38 -26.42 2.23 -9.73
CA GLY A 38 -25.36 1.99 -10.70
C GLY A 38 -23.96 2.12 -10.12
N THR A 39 -23.02 2.55 -10.96
CA THR A 39 -21.60 2.67 -10.66
C THR A 39 -21.17 4.12 -10.73
N VAL A 40 -20.50 4.61 -9.68
CA VAL A 40 -19.99 5.98 -9.59
C VAL A 40 -18.48 5.90 -9.43
N ASN A 41 -17.75 6.57 -10.30
CA ASN A 41 -16.31 6.73 -10.14
C ASN A 41 -16.06 7.87 -9.14
N LEU A 42 -15.12 7.66 -8.23
CA LEU A 42 -14.63 8.67 -7.30
C LEU A 42 -13.21 9.04 -7.76
N PRO A 43 -13.05 10.13 -8.55
CA PRO A 43 -11.73 10.59 -8.96
C PRO A 43 -10.83 10.78 -7.75
N TYR A 44 -9.65 10.18 -7.78
CA TYR A 44 -8.68 10.28 -6.70
C TYR A 44 -7.89 11.58 -6.88
N HIS A 45 -8.07 12.54 -5.97
CA HIS A 45 -7.53 13.88 -6.13
C HIS A 45 -6.13 14.02 -5.52
N VAL A 46 -5.11 13.82 -6.34
CA VAL A 46 -3.71 14.08 -5.98
C VAL A 46 -3.41 15.56 -6.27
N THR A 47 -2.99 16.35 -5.28
CA THR A 47 -2.59 17.76 -5.51
C THR A 47 -1.18 18.02 -4.96
N ASP A 48 -0.48 19.00 -5.53
CA ASP A 48 0.94 19.28 -5.25
C ASP A 48 1.21 19.78 -3.81
N ALA A 49 0.16 20.23 -3.10
CA ALA A 49 0.26 20.83 -1.76
C ALA A 49 -0.22 19.90 -0.63
N THR A 50 -0.64 18.68 -0.96
CA THR A 50 -1.24 17.73 -0.02
C THR A 50 -0.21 16.70 0.47
N ASN A 51 -0.16 16.47 1.78
CA ASN A 51 0.79 15.54 2.38
C ASN A 51 0.17 14.13 2.49
N ASP A 52 1.01 13.12 2.72
CA ASP A 52 0.59 11.73 2.90
C ASP A 52 -0.10 11.50 4.28
N GLY A 53 -0.66 12.54 4.90
CA GLY A 53 -1.13 12.59 6.28
C GLY A 53 -0.01 12.92 7.27
N ILE A 54 -0.33 13.77 8.26
CA ILE A 54 0.54 14.06 9.40
C ILE A 54 0.24 13.04 10.51
N LEU A 55 1.26 12.66 11.29
CA LEU A 55 1.07 11.97 12.57
C LEU A 55 0.24 12.89 13.48
N SER A 56 -1.06 12.61 13.62
CA SER A 56 -1.94 13.48 14.40
C SER A 56 -1.76 13.22 15.90
N PRO A 57 -1.78 14.27 16.75
CA PRO A 57 -1.94 14.10 18.19
C PRO A 57 -3.36 13.65 18.61
N ALA A 58 -4.35 13.63 17.70
CA ALA A 58 -5.72 13.23 18.04
C ALA A 58 -6.54 12.62 16.89
N PHE A 59 -7.37 11.66 17.27
CA PHE A 59 -8.43 11.00 16.51
C PHE A 59 -9.50 11.99 16.01
N VAL A 60 -9.99 11.81 14.79
CA VAL A 60 -11.18 12.53 14.27
C VAL A 60 -12.43 11.71 14.57
N ASN A 61 -13.39 12.30 15.31
CA ASN A 61 -14.68 11.67 15.58
C ASN A 61 -15.36 11.26 14.26
N ASN A 62 -15.91 10.05 14.22
CA ASN A 62 -16.60 9.42 13.08
C ASN A 62 -15.70 8.84 11.96
N SER A 63 -14.38 8.72 12.18
CA SER A 63 -13.49 7.90 11.35
C SER A 63 -13.66 6.40 11.66
N SER A 64 -13.73 5.55 10.63
CA SER A 64 -13.99 4.10 10.74
C SER A 64 -12.74 3.20 10.64
N SER A 65 -11.53 3.77 10.52
CA SER A 65 -10.28 2.99 10.48
C SER A 65 -9.32 3.42 11.60
N VAL A 66 -8.74 2.42 12.27
CA VAL A 66 -7.93 2.55 13.50
C VAL A 66 -6.68 1.66 13.38
N PHE A 67 -5.94 1.75 12.28
CA PHE A 67 -4.66 1.05 12.19
C PHE A 67 -3.52 1.94 12.71
N PRO A 68 -2.77 1.48 13.73
CA PRO A 68 -1.65 2.24 14.24
C PRO A 68 -0.51 2.31 13.23
N VAL A 69 0.15 3.45 13.15
CA VAL A 69 1.52 3.55 12.64
C VAL A 69 2.44 3.36 13.84
N ILE A 70 3.28 2.33 13.78
CA ILE A 70 4.41 2.24 14.70
C ILE A 70 5.41 3.29 14.24
N THR A 71 5.61 4.29 15.08
CA THR A 71 6.52 5.42 14.81
C THR A 71 7.95 5.03 15.12
N PRO A 72 8.95 5.75 14.58
CA PRO A 72 10.35 5.48 14.86
C PRO A 72 10.61 5.50 16.37
N ILE A 73 11.51 4.60 16.80
CA ILE A 73 11.98 4.45 18.17
C ILE A 73 12.70 5.74 18.57
N MET A 74 11.98 6.76 19.00
CA MET A 74 12.49 7.79 19.90
C MET A 74 11.94 7.46 21.28
N GLU A 75 12.82 7.37 22.28
CA GLU A 75 12.57 6.96 23.66
C GLU A 75 11.12 7.17 24.14
N GLY A 76 10.34 6.08 24.16
CA GLY A 76 8.94 6.09 24.57
C GLY A 76 8.06 5.37 23.54
N TYR A 77 7.59 4.18 23.88
CA TYR A 77 6.63 3.43 23.06
C TYR A 77 5.31 4.21 22.94
N GLY A 78 5.09 4.90 21.82
CA GLY A 78 3.81 5.55 21.48
C GLY A 78 3.10 4.79 20.36
N LEU A 79 1.84 4.42 20.57
CA LEU A 79 0.91 4.03 19.50
C LEU A 79 0.42 5.31 18.83
N ASN A 80 0.85 5.57 17.60
CA ASN A 80 0.36 6.70 16.80
C ASN A 80 -0.71 6.22 15.81
N PHE A 81 -1.76 7.01 15.63
CA PHE A 81 -2.80 6.76 14.63
C PHE A 81 -2.76 7.88 13.59
N LEU A 82 -3.03 7.52 12.33
CA LEU A 82 -3.23 8.52 11.29
C LEU A 82 -4.71 8.89 11.23
N ALA A 83 -4.98 10.20 11.23
CA ALA A 83 -6.28 10.74 10.93
C ALA A 83 -6.16 11.59 9.65
N PRO A 84 -7.14 11.52 8.73
CA PRO A 84 -7.14 12.41 7.59
C PRO A 84 -7.35 13.85 8.07
N ASP A 85 -6.67 14.78 7.42
CA ASP A 85 -6.83 16.21 7.59
C ASP A 85 -7.21 16.89 6.26
N THR A 86 -7.31 18.23 6.27
CA THR A 86 -7.66 19.01 5.08
C THR A 86 -6.63 18.90 3.94
N SER A 87 -5.46 18.35 4.23
CA SER A 87 -4.38 18.14 3.27
C SER A 87 -4.19 16.67 2.88
N THR A 88 -5.05 15.77 3.35
CA THR A 88 -4.96 14.34 2.99
C THR A 88 -5.63 14.11 1.64
N ILE A 89 -4.99 13.34 0.77
CA ILE A 89 -5.53 12.99 -0.55
C ILE A 89 -6.67 11.97 -0.43
N TYR A 90 -7.75 12.19 -1.18
CA TYR A 90 -8.94 11.34 -1.15
C TYR A 90 -9.65 11.25 -2.51
N GLY A 91 -10.45 10.19 -2.67
CA GLY A 91 -11.44 10.08 -3.73
C GLY A 91 -12.76 10.65 -3.27
N VAL A 92 -13.39 11.52 -4.07
CA VAL A 92 -14.72 12.07 -3.72
C VAL A 92 -15.65 12.07 -4.92
N SER A 93 -16.92 11.78 -4.69
CA SER A 93 -17.97 12.05 -5.66
C SER A 93 -19.31 12.34 -4.99
N LEU A 94 -20.17 13.04 -5.72
CA LEU A 94 -21.60 13.10 -5.44
C LEU A 94 -22.30 11.92 -6.12
N PHE A 95 -23.36 11.42 -5.49
CA PHE A 95 -24.20 10.36 -6.04
C PHE A 95 -25.65 10.53 -5.57
N THR A 96 -26.59 9.90 -6.29
CA THR A 96 -28.00 9.91 -5.91
C THR A 96 -28.26 8.81 -4.90
N LEU A 97 -28.75 9.16 -3.71
CA LEU A 97 -29.10 8.19 -2.68
C LEU A 97 -30.30 7.33 -3.10
N PRO A 98 -30.30 6.04 -2.74
CA PRO A 98 -31.48 5.20 -2.86
C PRO A 98 -32.58 5.69 -1.89
N ALA A 99 -33.85 5.41 -2.21
CA ALA A 99 -34.99 5.82 -1.39
C ALA A 99 -35.12 5.03 -0.06
N ARG A 100 -34.33 3.98 0.10
CA ARG A 100 -34.30 3.10 1.28
C ARG A 100 -32.86 2.78 1.65
N GLN A 101 -32.65 2.37 2.89
CA GLN A 101 -31.35 1.88 3.33
C GLN A 101 -30.94 0.64 2.52
N GLU A 102 -29.68 0.57 2.09
CA GLU A 102 -29.15 -0.60 1.39
C GLU A 102 -27.66 -0.81 1.62
N ASN A 103 -27.20 -2.02 1.30
CA ASN A 103 -25.78 -2.34 1.23
C ASN A 103 -25.24 -1.97 -0.15
N ALA A 104 -24.14 -1.24 -0.16
CA ALA A 104 -23.35 -0.90 -1.32
C ALA A 104 -21.90 -1.35 -1.11
N ARG A 105 -21.07 -1.15 -2.13
CA ARG A 105 -19.67 -1.55 -2.10
C ARG A 105 -18.80 -0.45 -2.67
N VAL A 106 -17.72 -0.12 -1.97
CA VAL A 106 -16.60 0.65 -2.51
C VAL A 106 -15.55 -0.34 -2.99
N THR A 107 -15.17 -0.21 -4.25
CA THR A 107 -14.12 -1.01 -4.88
C THR A 107 -12.92 -0.10 -5.13
N VAL A 108 -11.77 -0.47 -4.57
CA VAL A 108 -10.49 0.23 -4.77
C VAL A 108 -9.59 -0.65 -5.63
N ASN A 109 -9.08 -0.09 -6.72
CA ASN A 109 -8.11 -0.73 -7.60
C ASN A 109 -6.76 -0.04 -7.39
N ILE A 110 -5.80 -0.76 -6.81
CA ILE A 110 -4.46 -0.28 -6.54
C ILE A 110 -3.50 -0.88 -7.58
N PRO A 111 -2.76 -0.06 -8.34
CA PRO A 111 -1.77 -0.58 -9.26
C PRO A 111 -0.61 -1.23 -8.49
N GLY A 112 -0.22 -2.42 -8.91
CA GLY A 112 0.91 -3.16 -8.37
C GLY A 112 1.78 -3.75 -9.49
N PRO A 113 2.94 -4.32 -9.14
CA PRO A 113 3.91 -4.83 -10.11
C PRO A 113 3.40 -6.03 -10.92
N ALA A 114 2.44 -6.78 -10.38
CA ALA A 114 1.78 -7.92 -11.03
C ALA A 114 0.40 -7.56 -11.63
N GLY A 115 0.04 -6.28 -11.67
CA GLY A 115 -1.29 -5.81 -12.10
C GLY A 115 -2.06 -5.11 -10.97
N TYR A 116 -3.37 -4.96 -11.12
CA TYR A 116 -4.20 -4.30 -10.13
C TYR A 116 -4.56 -5.24 -8.98
N GLN A 117 -4.38 -4.76 -7.75
CA GLN A 117 -5.00 -5.36 -6.58
C GLN A 117 -6.34 -4.68 -6.31
N GLN A 118 -7.39 -5.49 -6.28
CA GLN A 118 -8.74 -5.02 -6.01
C GLN A 118 -9.11 -5.28 -4.54
N ILE A 119 -9.64 -4.25 -3.89
CA ILE A 119 -10.13 -4.31 -2.51
C ILE A 119 -11.59 -3.90 -2.51
N GLN A 120 -12.43 -4.70 -1.87
CA GLN A 120 -13.86 -4.47 -1.77
C GLN A 120 -14.21 -4.13 -0.33
N TRP A 121 -14.81 -2.97 -0.11
CA TRP A 121 -15.23 -2.48 1.19
C TRP A 121 -16.74 -2.31 1.25
N PRO A 122 -17.46 -3.01 2.14
CA PRO A 122 -18.90 -2.85 2.28
C PRO A 122 -19.22 -1.49 2.92
N ILE A 123 -20.28 -0.83 2.44
CA ILE A 123 -20.81 0.39 3.04
C ILE A 123 -22.34 0.34 3.07
N VAL A 124 -22.95 0.89 4.12
CA VAL A 124 -24.41 0.99 4.21
C VAL A 124 -24.81 2.42 3.85
N LEU A 125 -25.64 2.55 2.81
CA LEU A 125 -26.20 3.83 2.39
C LEU A 125 -27.56 4.01 3.06
N SER A 126 -27.77 5.17 3.66
CA SER A 126 -29.01 5.56 4.33
C SER A 126 -29.53 6.88 3.76
N PRO A 127 -30.83 6.99 3.41
CA PRO A 127 -31.43 8.26 3.00
C PRO A 127 -31.32 9.38 4.05
N ALA A 128 -31.08 9.02 5.32
CA ALA A 128 -30.91 9.96 6.43
C ALA A 128 -29.49 10.52 6.56
N GLU A 129 -28.51 9.93 5.87
CA GLU A 129 -27.10 10.35 5.90
C GLU A 129 -26.69 10.88 4.53
N LEU A 130 -26.20 12.12 4.49
CA LEU A 130 -25.83 12.81 3.25
C LEU A 130 -24.32 12.84 3.03
N ILE A 131 -23.53 12.54 4.06
CA ILE A 131 -22.08 12.65 4.02
C ILE A 131 -21.45 11.35 4.53
N TYR A 132 -20.71 10.68 3.66
CA TYR A 132 -20.05 9.43 3.96
C TYR A 132 -18.53 9.61 3.93
N TYR A 133 -17.86 9.03 4.93
CA TYR A 133 -16.41 8.92 5.00
C TYR A 133 -16.00 7.47 5.15
N ALA A 134 -15.03 7.03 4.36
CA ALA A 134 -14.42 5.72 4.50
C ALA A 134 -12.90 5.85 4.45
N THR A 135 -12.21 5.17 5.36
CA THR A 135 -10.78 4.94 5.26
C THR A 135 -10.55 3.47 4.98
N ILE A 136 -10.03 3.16 3.80
CA ILE A 136 -9.80 1.80 3.34
C ILE A 136 -8.32 1.49 3.46
N ILE A 137 -7.99 0.40 4.17
CA ILE A 137 -6.63 -0.11 4.24
C ILE A 137 -6.30 -0.83 2.95
N VAL A 138 -5.14 -0.50 2.39
CA VAL A 138 -4.60 -1.09 1.17
C VAL A 138 -3.24 -1.72 1.44
N PRO A 139 -2.74 -2.64 0.59
CA PRO A 139 -1.40 -3.18 0.71
C PRO A 139 -0.39 -2.08 0.96
N GLY A 140 0.50 -2.32 1.93
CA GLY A 140 1.44 -1.30 2.34
C GLY A 140 2.83 -1.47 1.72
N LEU A 141 3.20 -2.67 1.25
CA LEU A 141 4.50 -2.93 0.62
C LEU A 141 4.38 -3.05 -0.90
N LEU A 142 5.34 -2.45 -1.57
CA LEU A 142 5.65 -2.72 -2.96
C LEU A 142 6.97 -3.49 -3.03
N VAL A 143 6.96 -4.61 -3.74
CA VAL A 143 8.17 -5.39 -4.08
C VAL A 143 8.25 -5.46 -5.60
N GLY A 144 9.34 -4.97 -6.20
CA GLY A 144 9.44 -4.96 -7.65
C GLY A 144 10.79 -4.47 -8.18
N GLY A 145 10.89 -4.40 -9.51
CA GLY A 145 12.11 -4.01 -10.21
C GLY A 145 13.31 -4.94 -9.91
N PRO A 146 13.17 -6.27 -10.02
CA PRO A 146 14.30 -7.14 -9.79
C PRO A 146 15.38 -6.92 -10.86
N GLU A 147 16.63 -6.86 -10.43
CA GLU A 147 17.79 -6.85 -11.31
C GLU A 147 18.60 -8.13 -11.08
N PHE A 148 19.07 -8.74 -12.16
CA PHE A 148 19.87 -9.95 -12.13
C PHE A 148 21.18 -9.72 -12.85
N ASN A 149 22.28 -10.09 -12.21
CA ASN A 149 23.52 -10.36 -12.89
C ASN A 149 23.67 -11.88 -13.00
N LEU A 150 23.38 -12.42 -14.19
CA LEU A 150 23.43 -13.87 -14.45
C LEU A 150 24.86 -14.42 -14.40
N GLU A 151 25.88 -13.61 -14.65
CA GLU A 151 27.29 -14.02 -14.60
C GLU A 151 27.77 -14.19 -13.16
N THR A 152 27.37 -13.27 -12.28
CA THR A 152 27.82 -13.24 -10.88
C THR A 152 26.81 -13.82 -9.91
N GLY A 153 25.65 -14.28 -10.36
CA GLY A 153 24.54 -14.71 -9.51
C GLY A 153 23.96 -13.63 -8.59
N MET A 154 24.33 -12.35 -8.78
CA MET A 154 23.86 -11.27 -7.91
C MET A 154 22.44 -10.89 -8.28
N VAL A 155 21.60 -10.73 -7.28
CA VAL A 155 20.22 -10.28 -7.44
C VAL A 155 19.96 -9.07 -6.57
N SER A 156 19.14 -8.15 -7.05
CA SER A 156 18.61 -7.05 -6.25
C SER A 156 17.13 -6.90 -6.45
N ILE A 157 16.43 -6.44 -5.41
CA ILE A 157 15.01 -6.12 -5.46
C ILE A 157 14.77 -4.80 -4.72
N TYR A 158 13.81 -4.04 -5.21
CA TYR A 158 13.38 -2.81 -4.56
C TYR A 158 12.14 -3.07 -3.70
N VAL A 159 12.23 -2.69 -2.42
CA VAL A 159 11.14 -2.81 -1.43
C VAL A 159 10.83 -1.43 -0.87
N LYS A 160 9.63 -0.91 -1.13
CA LYS A 160 9.19 0.38 -0.57
C LYS A 160 7.80 0.31 0.02
N MET A 161 7.44 1.31 0.81
CA MET A 161 6.06 1.48 1.20
C MET A 161 5.24 2.01 0.02
N MET A 162 4.00 1.54 -0.11
CA MET A 162 3.05 1.98 -1.15
C MET A 162 2.71 3.47 -1.06
N CYS A 163 2.85 4.07 0.12
CA CYS A 163 2.74 5.51 0.34
C CYS A 163 3.98 6.30 -0.11
N GLY A 164 4.97 5.66 -0.74
CA GLY A 164 6.18 6.30 -1.26
C GLY A 164 7.34 6.40 -0.26
N CYS A 165 7.11 6.09 1.01
CA CYS A 165 8.16 6.13 2.02
C CYS A 165 9.26 5.10 1.70
N GLN A 166 10.50 5.57 1.68
CA GLN A 166 11.68 4.74 1.47
C GLN A 166 12.11 4.06 2.77
N ILE A 167 12.69 2.87 2.61
CA ILE A 167 13.43 2.15 3.65
C ILE A 167 14.87 2.62 3.55
N THR A 168 15.36 3.25 4.60
CA THR A 168 16.68 3.89 4.62
C THR A 168 17.32 3.77 6.00
N VAL A 169 18.62 4.01 6.07
CA VAL A 169 19.35 4.29 7.32
C VAL A 169 19.68 5.78 7.41
N GLY A 170 19.46 6.35 8.61
CA GLY A 170 19.71 7.76 8.88
C GLY A 170 18.76 8.34 9.94
N PRO A 171 19.02 9.57 10.40
CA PRO A 171 18.21 10.24 11.42
C PRO A 171 16.78 10.57 10.97
N ASP A 172 16.56 10.72 9.66
CA ASP A 172 15.25 11.03 9.06
C ASP A 172 14.53 9.80 8.49
N SER A 173 15.04 8.60 8.79
CA SER A 173 14.48 7.35 8.30
C SER A 173 13.19 7.00 9.05
N TYR A 174 12.07 7.06 8.34
CA TYR A 174 10.78 6.58 8.85
C TYR A 174 10.73 5.05 8.97
N TRP A 175 11.40 4.35 8.05
CA TRP A 175 11.43 2.90 7.96
C TRP A 175 12.86 2.40 7.97
N LEU A 176 13.19 1.62 9.00
CA LEU A 176 14.53 1.05 9.18
C LEU A 176 14.60 -0.33 8.53
N PRO A 177 15.72 -0.70 7.89
CA PRO A 177 15.85 -1.98 7.21
C PRO A 177 15.63 -3.20 8.10
N ASN A 178 15.95 -3.10 9.40
CA ASN A 178 15.77 -4.19 10.36
C ASN A 178 14.31 -4.53 10.67
N ASP A 179 13.37 -3.65 10.31
CA ASP A 179 11.93 -3.94 10.38
C ASP A 179 11.46 -4.83 9.21
N PHE A 180 12.34 -5.12 8.24
CA PHE A 180 11.98 -5.86 7.04
C PHE A 180 12.78 -7.15 6.92
N ALA A 181 12.07 -8.27 6.76
CA ALA A 181 12.63 -9.52 6.30
C ALA A 181 12.38 -9.65 4.80
N VAL A 182 13.45 -9.56 4.00
CA VAL A 182 13.38 -9.70 2.54
C VAL A 182 14.09 -10.98 2.14
N TYR A 183 13.41 -11.81 1.37
CA TYR A 183 13.93 -13.10 0.95
C TYR A 183 13.38 -13.51 -0.41
N ILE A 184 14.04 -14.48 -1.02
CA ILE A 184 13.62 -15.07 -2.28
C ILE A 184 13.50 -16.59 -2.15
N ASN A 185 12.50 -17.14 -2.86
CA ASN A 185 12.38 -18.56 -3.14
C ASN A 185 12.70 -18.77 -4.62
N VAL A 186 13.77 -19.53 -4.89
CA VAL A 186 14.24 -19.82 -6.25
C VAL A 186 13.88 -21.26 -6.56
N ASP A 187 13.07 -21.46 -7.59
CA ASP A 187 12.61 -22.76 -8.03
C ASP A 187 13.47 -23.25 -9.21
N TYR A 188 14.07 -24.43 -9.06
CA TYR A 188 14.84 -25.12 -10.10
C TYR A 188 14.08 -26.31 -10.69
N GLY A 189 12.81 -26.53 -10.29
CA GLY A 189 11.93 -27.61 -10.74
C GLY A 189 11.99 -28.85 -9.86
N ASP A 190 13.19 -29.30 -9.49
CA ASP A 190 13.40 -30.43 -8.57
C ASP A 190 13.58 -29.99 -7.10
N SER A 191 13.88 -28.72 -6.90
CA SER A 191 14.26 -28.15 -5.62
C SER A 191 13.93 -26.66 -5.56
N THR A 192 13.70 -26.17 -4.34
CA THR A 192 13.51 -24.74 -4.06
C THR A 192 14.57 -24.29 -3.06
N LYS A 193 15.30 -23.23 -3.38
CA LYS A 193 16.27 -22.59 -2.47
C LYS A 193 15.67 -21.33 -1.86
N TYR A 194 15.84 -21.19 -0.56
CA TYR A 194 15.47 -20.00 0.21
C TYR A 194 16.72 -19.16 0.48
N ILE A 195 16.69 -17.88 0.10
CA ILE A 195 17.84 -16.97 0.25
C ILE A 195 17.35 -15.66 0.88
N ILE A 196 18.00 -15.25 1.97
CA ILE A 196 17.73 -13.96 2.63
C ILE A 196 18.52 -12.87 1.91
N LEU A 197 17.84 -11.78 1.56
CA LEU A 197 18.47 -10.60 0.98
C LEU A 197 18.84 -9.61 2.08
N GLN A 198 19.97 -8.92 1.89
CA GLN A 198 20.48 -7.91 2.80
C GLN A 198 20.21 -6.52 2.24
N PHE A 199 19.94 -5.56 3.12
CA PHE A 199 19.78 -4.18 2.71
C PHE A 199 21.09 -3.62 2.14
N ASP A 200 21.02 -3.00 0.97
CA ASP A 200 22.16 -2.36 0.33
C ASP A 200 22.38 -0.98 0.96
N THR A 201 23.31 -0.92 1.92
CA THR A 201 23.66 0.32 2.62
C THR A 201 24.38 1.33 1.74
N ASP A 202 25.00 0.90 0.64
CA ASP A 202 25.72 1.79 -0.27
C ASP A 202 24.74 2.57 -1.15
N ARG A 203 23.71 1.89 -1.66
CA ARG A 203 22.60 2.56 -2.37
C ARG A 203 21.65 3.29 -1.42
N ASN A 204 21.44 2.76 -0.21
CA ASN A 204 20.57 3.30 0.85
C ASN A 204 19.20 3.82 0.35
N ASN A 205 18.55 3.06 -0.52
CA ASN A 205 17.37 3.51 -1.24
C ASN A 205 16.35 2.39 -1.40
N SER A 206 15.95 1.71 -0.31
CA SER A 206 14.96 0.61 -0.40
C SER A 206 15.43 -0.63 -1.18
N THR A 207 16.71 -0.75 -1.54
CA THR A 207 17.23 -1.90 -2.29
C THR A 207 17.75 -2.98 -1.36
N PHE A 208 17.41 -4.24 -1.66
CA PHE A 208 17.92 -5.43 -0.99
C PHE A 208 18.62 -6.33 -2.00
N THR A 209 19.77 -6.85 -1.64
CA THR A 209 20.65 -7.63 -2.52
C THR A 209 21.03 -8.98 -1.93
N GLY A 210 21.38 -9.92 -2.78
CA GLY A 210 21.87 -11.23 -2.36
C GLY A 210 22.52 -11.98 -3.52
N TYR A 211 23.12 -13.12 -3.19
CA TYR A 211 23.73 -14.02 -4.16
C TYR A 211 22.88 -15.28 -4.33
N VAL A 212 22.58 -15.62 -5.57
CA VAL A 212 21.86 -16.83 -5.97
C VAL A 212 22.78 -17.67 -6.85
N PRO A 213 23.25 -18.83 -6.35
CA PRO A 213 24.04 -19.73 -7.18
C PRO A 213 23.19 -20.29 -8.33
N ASP A 214 23.79 -20.41 -9.51
CA ASP A 214 23.18 -21.05 -10.69
C ASP A 214 21.85 -20.42 -11.11
N ILE A 215 21.67 -19.10 -10.90
CA ILE A 215 20.42 -18.40 -11.20
C ILE A 215 19.96 -18.55 -12.66
N ASP A 216 20.91 -18.75 -13.56
CA ASP A 216 20.65 -19.02 -14.98
C ASP A 216 19.82 -20.29 -15.19
N GLN A 217 19.89 -21.26 -14.27
CA GLN A 217 19.15 -22.52 -14.30
C GLN A 217 17.76 -22.45 -13.64
N ALA A 218 17.44 -21.36 -12.96
CA ALA A 218 16.18 -21.23 -12.24
C ALA A 218 14.98 -21.14 -13.22
N LEU A 219 13.87 -21.77 -12.84
CA LEU A 219 12.58 -21.69 -13.56
C LEU A 219 11.80 -20.44 -13.13
N SER A 220 11.75 -20.19 -11.82
CA SER A 220 11.08 -19.01 -11.28
C SER A 220 11.76 -18.49 -10.01
N VAL A 221 11.56 -17.21 -9.73
CA VAL A 221 12.04 -16.53 -8.53
C VAL A 221 10.88 -15.77 -7.90
N ASN A 222 10.59 -16.07 -6.64
CA ASN A 222 9.58 -15.39 -5.85
C ASN A 222 10.24 -14.53 -4.79
N PHE A 223 10.21 -13.22 -4.97
CA PHE A 223 10.65 -12.24 -3.99
C PHE A 223 9.53 -11.97 -2.99
N ASN A 224 9.90 -11.92 -1.71
CA ASN A 224 8.98 -11.69 -0.61
C ASN A 224 9.59 -10.65 0.32
N ALA A 225 8.76 -9.74 0.81
CA ALA A 225 9.10 -8.83 1.87
C ALA A 225 8.02 -8.92 2.95
N LEU A 226 8.46 -8.97 4.21
CA LEU A 226 7.61 -8.93 5.39
C LEU A 226 8.09 -7.77 6.28
N GLN A 227 7.18 -6.91 6.67
CA GLN A 227 7.40 -5.88 7.67
C GLN A 227 6.99 -6.39 9.05
N ALA A 228 7.93 -6.50 9.97
CA ALA A 228 7.73 -7.10 11.29
C ALA A 228 6.76 -6.30 12.16
N SER A 229 6.88 -4.97 12.16
CA SER A 229 6.09 -4.05 12.97
C SER A 229 4.58 -4.11 12.70
N THR A 230 4.17 -4.40 11.46
CA THR A 230 2.78 -4.23 11.01
C THR A 230 2.19 -5.51 10.41
N GLY A 231 3.02 -6.55 10.18
CA GLY A 231 2.62 -7.76 9.48
C GLY A 231 2.34 -7.56 7.98
N ASN A 232 2.71 -6.40 7.44
CA ASN A 232 2.52 -6.05 6.05
C ASN A 232 3.44 -6.89 5.14
N THR A 233 2.91 -7.36 4.02
CA THR A 233 3.62 -8.28 3.12
C THR A 233 3.58 -7.78 1.68
N GLY A 234 4.63 -8.09 0.93
CA GLY A 234 4.70 -7.84 -0.50
C GLY A 234 5.38 -9.00 -1.21
N VAL A 235 4.91 -9.32 -2.42
CA VAL A 235 5.40 -10.45 -3.22
C VAL A 235 5.60 -10.00 -4.66
N TYR A 236 6.66 -10.51 -5.28
CA TYR A 236 6.91 -10.38 -6.71
C TYR A 236 7.38 -11.71 -7.27
N THR A 237 6.71 -12.22 -8.30
CA THR A 237 7.10 -13.47 -8.97
C THR A 237 7.64 -13.17 -10.35
N LEU A 238 8.81 -13.71 -10.65
CA LEU A 238 9.42 -13.70 -11.98
C LEU A 238 9.55 -15.12 -12.50
N PHE A 239 9.09 -15.36 -13.73
CA PHE A 239 9.35 -16.60 -14.47
C PHE A 239 10.52 -16.35 -15.42
N LEU A 240 11.60 -17.13 -15.27
CA LEU A 240 12.84 -16.96 -16.04
C LEU A 240 12.88 -17.86 -17.27
N ARG A 241 12.22 -19.02 -17.22
CA ARG A 241 12.13 -19.98 -18.33
C ARG A 241 10.68 -20.47 -18.49
N GLN A 242 10.18 -20.47 -19.72
CA GLN A 242 8.93 -21.14 -20.15
C GLN A 242 9.29 -22.30 -21.06
#